data_AF-A0A959VIL8-F1
#
_entry.id   AF-A0A959VIL8-F1
#
_cell.length_a   1.000
_cell.length_b   1.000
_cell.length_c   1.000
_cell.angle_alpha   90.00
_cell.angle_beta   90.00
_cell.angle_gamma   90.00
#
_symmetry.space_group_name_H-M   'P 1'
#
loop_
_entity.id
_entity.type
_entity.pdbx_description
1 polymer ?
#
loop_
_entity_poly.entity_id
_entity_poly.type
_entity_poly.pdbx_seq_one_letter_code
_entity_poly.pdbx_strand_id
1 'polypeptide(L)'
;MRKAFTLIELLVVIAIIAILAAILFPVFARAKQAAKNTACISNARQIAIAVKMYQADYDDTMPIFMAYQTTPGPFEPGHEGVEMQVIPYTKNKDIFKSPLDIGGPASNADTGTSSYWQAYGSSYRFTKCMFTLAQGYSKSYQGDPGATQSWTVTETQLADPSNSRIMRAEMFPFFARKNGFELPDCSRYGYDCDAPYNYYAEWSPTGGSVIFSDGHAKFVTGAGQFDNTVVHPDGHKSGDPHPTDGTWYWACD
;
A
#
# COMPACT_ATOMS: atom_id res chain seq x y z
N MET A 1 49.79 23.45 37.51
CA MET A 1 50.15 22.86 36.20
C MET A 1 48.89 22.41 35.50
N ARG A 2 48.50 23.03 34.38
CA ARG A 2 47.41 22.51 33.53
C ARG A 2 48.00 21.43 32.63
N LYS A 3 47.48 20.19 32.70
CA LYS A 3 47.83 19.14 31.75
C LYS A 3 47.27 19.54 30.38
N ALA A 4 48.15 19.70 29.39
CA ALA A 4 47.74 19.90 28.01
C ALA A 4 47.41 18.53 27.40
N PHE A 5 46.25 18.44 26.74
CA PHE A 5 45.83 17.24 26.02
C PHE A 5 46.77 17.02 24.83
N THR A 6 47.27 15.80 24.65
CA THR A 6 48.15 15.49 23.52
C THR A 6 47.33 15.19 22.27
N LEU A 7 47.90 15.48 21.10
CA LEU A 7 47.27 15.21 19.80
C LEU A 7 46.96 13.71 19.64
N ILE A 8 47.82 12.83 20.18
CA ILE A 8 47.65 11.38 20.15
C ILE A 8 46.43 10.94 20.97
N GLU A 9 46.24 11.50 22.17
CA GLU A 9 45.06 11.18 23.00
C GLU A 9 43.76 11.55 22.29
N LEU A 10 43.71 12.72 21.63
CA LEU A 10 42.55 13.12 20.85
C LEU A 10 42.32 12.20 19.64
N LEU A 11 43.40 11.81 18.94
CA LEU A 11 43.34 10.95 17.76
C LEU A 11 42.84 9.54 18.07
N VAL A 12 43.28 8.95 19.19
CA VAL A 12 42.81 7.64 19.63
C VAL A 12 41.32 7.69 19.97
N VAL A 13 40.84 8.75 20.63
CA VAL A 13 39.43 8.89 21.00
C VAL A 13 38.53 8.98 19.76
N ILE A 14 38.88 9.81 18.78
CA ILE A 14 38.10 9.90 17.54
C ILE A 14 38.13 8.58 16.75
N ALA A 15 39.25 7.85 16.78
CA ALA A 15 39.35 6.54 16.13
C ALA A 15 38.42 5.52 16.79
N ILE A 16 38.34 5.49 18.12
CA ILE A 16 37.41 4.61 18.85
C ILE A 16 35.96 5.00 18.55
N ILE A 17 35.61 6.29 18.59
CA ILE A 17 34.25 6.77 18.25
C ILE A 17 33.89 6.37 16.81
N ALA A 18 34.82 6.53 15.87
CA ALA A 18 34.60 6.16 14.47
C ALA A 18 34.32 4.67 14.30
N ILE A 19 35.08 3.79 14.99
CA ILE A 19 34.86 2.34 14.96
C ILE A 19 33.48 1.98 15.55
N LEU A 20 33.13 2.55 16.71
CA LEU A 20 31.84 2.30 17.35
C LEU A 20 30.67 2.77 16.47
N ALA A 21 30.79 3.97 15.90
CA ALA A 21 29.80 4.54 15.01
C ALA A 21 29.62 3.69 13.72
N ALA A 22 30.71 3.20 13.13
CA ALA A 22 30.69 2.37 11.94
C ALA A 22 29.91 1.05 12.13
N ILE A 23 29.94 0.47 13.33
CA ILE A 23 29.16 -0.74 13.65
C ILE A 23 27.73 -0.38 14.03
N LEU A 24 27.54 0.72 14.77
CA LEU A 24 26.24 1.11 15.31
C LEU A 24 25.26 1.59 14.23
N PHE A 25 25.71 2.40 13.27
CA PHE A 25 24.84 2.95 12.22
C PHE A 25 24.13 1.89 11.36
N PRO A 26 24.80 0.87 10.79
CA PRO A 26 24.11 -0.15 9.98
C PRO A 26 23.18 -1.03 10.82
N VAL A 27 23.48 -1.26 12.10
CA VAL A 27 22.59 -1.98 13.01
C VAL A 27 21.35 -1.13 13.33
N PHE A 28 21.55 0.14 13.66
CA PHE A 28 20.46 1.08 13.95
C PHE A 28 19.52 1.27 12.76
N ALA A 29 20.07 1.42 11.54
CA ALA A 29 19.27 1.53 10.32
C ALA A 29 18.38 0.31 10.09
N ARG A 30 18.93 -0.91 10.25
CA ARG A 30 18.16 -2.16 10.16
C ARG A 30 17.09 -2.27 11.24
N ALA A 31 17.41 -1.92 12.48
CA ALA A 31 16.46 -1.92 13.60
C ALA A 31 15.30 -0.94 13.36
N LYS A 32 15.60 0.27 12.88
CA LYS A 32 14.61 1.28 12.51
C LYS A 32 13.70 0.78 11.38
N GLN A 33 14.26 0.12 10.37
CA GLN A 33 13.45 -0.46 9.28
C GLN A 33 12.53 -1.57 9.79
N ALA A 34 13.02 -2.48 10.63
CA ALA A 34 12.21 -3.53 11.23
C ALA A 34 11.06 -2.97 12.10
N ALA A 35 11.33 -1.91 12.86
CA ALA A 35 10.30 -1.21 13.62
C ALA A 35 9.22 -0.61 12.72
N LYS A 36 9.60 0.04 11.62
CA LYS A 36 8.64 0.56 10.62
C LYS A 36 7.80 -0.55 10.01
N ASN A 37 8.41 -1.67 9.63
CA ASN A 37 7.69 -2.83 9.07
C ASN A 37 6.66 -3.38 10.06
N THR A 38 7.04 -3.50 11.34
CA THR A 38 6.16 -3.98 12.40
C THR A 38 4.96 -3.04 12.60
N ALA A 39 5.21 -1.74 12.66
CA ALA A 39 4.15 -0.74 12.77
C ALA A 39 3.23 -0.74 11.54
N CYS A 40 3.79 -0.89 10.33
CA CYS A 40 3.02 -1.01 9.09
C CYS A 40 2.04 -2.20 9.11
N ILE A 41 2.49 -3.38 9.57
CA ILE A 41 1.63 -4.57 9.73
C ILE A 41 0.58 -4.33 10.83
N SER A 42 0.96 -3.68 11.94
CA SER A 42 0.02 -3.36 13.02
C SER A 42 -1.11 -2.44 12.56
N ASN A 43 -0.78 -1.43 11.75
CA ASN A 43 -1.77 -0.57 11.11
C ASN A 43 -2.68 -1.38 10.17
N ALA A 44 -2.07 -2.21 9.32
CA ALA A 44 -2.79 -3.07 8.39
C ALA A 44 -3.78 -4.03 9.09
N ARG A 45 -3.39 -4.63 10.22
CA ARG A 45 -4.27 -5.49 11.02
C ARG A 45 -5.43 -4.72 11.65
N GLN A 46 -5.19 -3.50 12.14
CA GLN A 46 -6.27 -2.66 12.69
C GLN A 46 -7.29 -2.30 11.61
N ILE A 47 -6.83 -1.99 10.39
CA ILE A 47 -7.72 -1.77 9.24
C ILE A 47 -8.49 -3.05 8.90
N ALA A 48 -7.82 -4.20 8.86
CA ALA A 48 -8.44 -5.49 8.57
C ALA A 48 -9.59 -5.81 9.55
N ILE A 49 -9.35 -5.64 10.85
CA ILE A 49 -10.37 -5.80 11.89
C ILE A 49 -11.52 -4.81 11.71
N ALA A 50 -11.23 -3.56 11.34
CA ALA A 50 -12.26 -2.57 11.10
C ALA A 50 -13.14 -2.90 9.87
N VAL A 51 -12.58 -3.51 8.82
CA VAL A 51 -13.37 -4.04 7.70
C VAL A 51 -14.26 -5.20 8.15
N LYS A 52 -13.77 -6.09 9.02
CA LYS A 52 -14.60 -7.16 9.62
C LYS A 52 -15.76 -6.59 10.45
N MET A 53 -15.52 -5.51 11.20
CA MET A 53 -16.57 -4.84 11.96
C MET A 53 -17.61 -4.18 11.04
N TYR A 54 -17.17 -3.55 9.94
CA TYR A 54 -18.07 -3.04 8.91
C TYR A 54 -18.97 -4.17 8.37
N GLN A 55 -18.37 -5.28 7.94
CA GLN A 55 -19.12 -6.43 7.42
C GLN A 55 -20.20 -6.91 8.39
N ALA A 56 -19.89 -6.97 9.69
CA ALA A 56 -20.84 -7.38 10.72
C ALA A 56 -22.05 -6.43 10.86
N ASP A 57 -21.90 -5.14 10.55
CA ASP A 57 -22.99 -4.15 10.60
C ASP A 57 -23.76 -4.06 9.27
N TYR A 58 -23.18 -4.55 8.17
CA TYR A 58 -23.70 -4.39 6.80
C TYR A 58 -23.88 -5.75 6.08
N ASP A 59 -24.55 -6.72 6.72
CA ASP A 59 -24.94 -8.01 6.12
C ASP A 59 -23.79 -8.76 5.42
N ASP A 60 -22.62 -8.81 6.04
CA ASP A 60 -21.39 -9.44 5.53
C ASP A 60 -20.86 -8.88 4.20
N THR A 61 -21.33 -7.68 3.82
CA THR A 61 -20.90 -7.00 2.58
C THR A 61 -19.59 -6.25 2.76
N MET A 62 -18.75 -6.30 1.73
CA MET A 62 -17.55 -5.47 1.63
C MET A 62 -17.96 -4.00 1.46
N PRO A 63 -17.16 -3.04 1.98
CA PRO A 63 -17.41 -1.63 1.78
C PRO A 63 -17.58 -1.26 0.31
N ILE A 64 -18.28 -0.16 0.06
CA ILE A 64 -18.46 0.34 -1.30
C ILE A 64 -17.11 0.90 -1.79
N PHE A 65 -16.67 0.47 -2.96
CA PHE A 65 -15.48 1.03 -3.58
C PHE A 65 -15.75 2.44 -4.07
N MET A 66 -14.95 3.39 -3.59
CA MET A 66 -14.94 4.79 -4.01
C MET A 66 -13.49 5.13 -4.35
N ALA A 67 -13.21 5.63 -5.56
CA ALA A 67 -11.84 5.97 -5.95
C ALA A 67 -11.20 6.98 -4.98
N TYR A 68 -9.91 6.81 -4.77
CA TYR A 68 -9.05 7.60 -3.91
C TYR A 68 -8.88 9.08 -4.35
N GLN A 69 -9.31 9.44 -5.57
CA GLN A 69 -9.31 10.82 -6.10
C GLN A 69 -10.70 11.45 -6.07
N THR A 70 -11.33 11.49 -4.90
CA THR A 70 -12.59 12.24 -4.76
C THR A 70 -12.35 13.74 -4.69
N THR A 71 -13.35 14.52 -5.10
CA THR A 71 -13.44 15.95 -4.79
C THR A 71 -14.63 16.14 -3.85
N PRO A 72 -14.44 16.68 -2.64
CA PRO A 72 -13.21 17.24 -2.09
C PRO A 72 -12.16 16.18 -1.70
N GLY A 73 -10.92 16.65 -1.58
CA GLY A 73 -9.75 15.81 -1.33
C GLY A 73 -9.75 15.16 0.06
N PRO A 74 -8.72 14.37 0.38
CA PRO A 74 -8.68 13.60 1.61
C PRO A 74 -8.85 14.46 2.87
N PHE A 75 -9.64 13.95 3.82
CA PHE A 75 -9.91 14.58 5.13
C PHE A 75 -10.68 15.90 5.09
N GLU A 76 -11.10 16.37 3.92
CA GLU A 76 -11.99 17.52 3.80
C GLU A 76 -13.47 17.10 3.99
N PRO A 77 -14.35 18.00 4.47
CA PRO A 77 -15.77 17.69 4.60
C PRO A 77 -16.39 17.28 3.27
N GLY A 78 -16.93 16.06 3.19
CA GLY A 78 -17.49 15.49 1.96
C GLY A 78 -16.54 14.59 1.17
N HIS A 79 -15.35 14.28 1.70
CA HIS A 79 -14.49 13.23 1.16
C HIS A 79 -15.20 11.86 1.23
N GLU A 80 -15.14 11.06 0.17
CA GLU A 80 -15.91 9.81 0.04
C GLU A 80 -15.03 8.57 -0.18
N GLY A 81 -13.72 8.63 0.09
CA GLY A 81 -12.83 7.47 -0.04
C GLY A 81 -13.29 6.25 0.77
N VAL A 82 -12.89 5.04 0.37
CA VAL A 82 -13.27 3.78 1.03
C VAL A 82 -12.93 3.80 2.52
N GLU A 83 -11.83 4.45 2.90
CA GLU A 83 -11.43 4.63 4.29
C GLU A 83 -12.50 5.33 5.14
N MET A 84 -13.32 6.20 4.57
CA MET A 84 -14.36 6.92 5.32
C MET A 84 -15.45 5.99 5.85
N GLN A 85 -15.67 4.84 5.20
CA GLN A 85 -16.59 3.81 5.67
C GLN A 85 -15.99 2.97 6.81
N VAL A 86 -14.66 2.90 6.89
CA VAL A 86 -13.93 2.03 7.83
C VAL A 86 -13.42 2.81 9.06
N ILE A 87 -13.10 4.11 8.91
CA ILE A 87 -12.61 5.00 9.97
C ILE A 87 -13.51 5.03 11.23
N PRO A 88 -14.86 4.99 11.15
CA PRO A 88 -15.71 4.95 12.34
C PRO A 88 -15.42 3.75 13.27
N TYR A 89 -14.97 2.63 12.71
CA TYR A 89 -14.63 1.41 13.44
C TYR A 89 -13.23 1.46 14.06
N THR A 90 -12.30 2.17 13.42
CA THR A 90 -10.92 2.33 13.92
C THR A 90 -10.81 3.46 14.95
N LYS A 91 -11.65 4.50 14.81
CA LYS A 91 -11.58 5.78 15.54
C LYS A 91 -10.20 6.45 15.43
N ASN A 92 -9.40 6.04 14.46
CA ASN A 92 -8.06 6.54 14.21
C ASN A 92 -7.77 6.49 12.72
N LYS A 93 -7.74 7.65 12.08
CA LYS A 93 -7.44 7.78 10.65
C LYS A 93 -5.95 7.60 10.32
N ASP A 94 -5.06 7.83 11.29
CA ASP A 94 -3.62 7.82 11.06
C ASP A 94 -3.09 6.41 10.77
N ILE A 95 -3.86 5.36 11.07
CA ILE A 95 -3.48 3.99 10.70
C ILE A 95 -3.49 3.76 9.19
N PHE A 96 -4.25 4.56 8.43
CA PHE A 96 -4.23 4.53 6.97
C PHE A 96 -2.93 5.12 6.39
N LYS A 97 -2.09 5.76 7.22
CA LYS A 97 -0.73 6.14 6.85
C LYS A 97 0.25 5.02 7.21
N SER A 98 0.90 4.48 6.19
CA SER A 98 2.00 3.53 6.40
C SER A 98 3.26 4.26 6.90
N PRO A 99 3.97 3.76 7.92
CA PRO A 99 5.29 4.27 8.31
C PRO A 99 6.38 4.13 7.23
N LEU A 100 6.09 3.34 6.20
CA LEU A 100 6.93 3.16 5.01
C LEU A 100 6.64 4.19 3.92
N ASP A 101 5.49 4.87 3.96
CA ASP A 101 5.13 5.89 2.98
C ASP A 101 6.12 7.07 3.04
N ILE A 102 6.78 7.30 1.92
CA ILE A 102 7.70 8.42 1.71
C ILE A 102 7.22 9.35 0.58
N GLY A 103 5.98 9.18 0.10
CA GLY A 103 5.43 9.87 -1.08
C GLY A 103 5.47 9.04 -2.36
N GLY A 104 4.75 9.47 -3.38
CA GLY A 104 4.86 8.94 -4.75
C GLY A 104 5.63 9.88 -5.68
N PRO A 105 6.11 9.46 -6.86
CA PRO A 105 6.69 10.34 -7.89
C PRO A 105 5.65 10.65 -9.00
N ALA A 106 5.89 11.41 -10.07
CA ALA A 106 7.09 12.11 -10.54
C ALA A 106 6.81 13.53 -11.09
N SER A 107 5.57 14.02 -11.14
CA SER A 107 5.37 15.45 -11.39
C SER A 107 5.05 16.16 -10.08
N ASN A 108 5.78 17.24 -9.79
CA ASN A 108 5.36 18.24 -8.80
C ASN A 108 3.96 18.80 -9.11
N ALA A 109 3.38 18.50 -10.28
CA ALA A 109 2.04 18.89 -10.68
C ALA A 109 0.93 17.95 -10.17
N ASP A 110 1.22 16.69 -9.80
CA ASP A 110 0.15 15.70 -9.56
C ASP A 110 -0.40 15.66 -8.13
N THR A 111 0.38 16.04 -7.11
CA THR A 111 -0.14 16.04 -5.72
C THR A 111 0.32 17.20 -4.85
N GLY A 112 1.54 17.72 -5.03
CA GLY A 112 2.10 18.80 -4.21
C GLY A 112 2.30 18.46 -2.72
N THR A 113 2.28 17.18 -2.32
CA THR A 113 2.32 16.75 -0.91
C THR A 113 3.53 15.86 -0.59
N SER A 114 3.81 15.67 0.71
CA SER A 114 4.99 14.95 1.22
C SER A 114 4.78 13.44 1.45
N SER A 115 3.58 12.92 1.19
CA SER A 115 3.26 11.49 1.33
C SER A 115 2.04 11.12 0.49
N TYR A 116 1.92 9.87 0.07
CA TYR A 116 0.77 9.41 -0.71
C TYR A 116 -0.53 9.49 0.10
N TRP A 117 -0.47 9.24 1.41
CA TRP A 117 -1.58 9.47 2.34
C TRP A 117 -2.11 10.92 2.34
N GLN A 118 -1.24 11.92 2.21
CA GLN A 118 -1.70 13.32 2.13
C GLN A 118 -2.42 13.62 0.81
N ALA A 119 -1.99 12.98 -0.28
CA ALA A 119 -2.60 13.13 -1.59
C ALA A 119 -3.94 12.40 -1.70
N TYR A 120 -4.06 11.23 -1.08
CA TYR A 120 -5.13 10.26 -1.39
C TYR A 120 -5.85 9.66 -0.17
N GLY A 121 -5.53 10.07 1.05
CA GLY A 121 -6.23 9.64 2.27
C GLY A 121 -5.77 8.30 2.83
N SER A 122 -5.06 7.50 2.02
CA SER A 122 -4.57 6.18 2.38
C SER A 122 -3.23 5.88 1.72
N SER A 123 -2.26 5.36 2.46
CA SER A 123 -1.05 4.73 1.92
C SER A 123 -1.30 3.32 1.36
N TYR A 124 -2.54 2.84 1.46
CA TYR A 124 -2.97 1.52 1.03
C TYR A 124 -3.88 1.65 -0.18
N ARG A 125 -3.61 0.86 -1.21
CA ARG A 125 -4.50 0.61 -2.34
C ARG A 125 -5.60 -0.34 -1.93
N PHE A 126 -6.81 -0.09 -2.41
CA PHE A 126 -7.95 -0.99 -2.28
C PHE A 126 -8.06 -1.83 -3.56
N THR A 127 -8.17 -3.15 -3.42
CA THR A 127 -8.35 -4.08 -4.55
C THR A 127 -9.79 -3.99 -5.02
N LYS A 128 -10.04 -3.19 -6.07
CA LYS A 128 -11.37 -2.84 -6.60
C LYS A 128 -12.36 -4.00 -6.66
N CYS A 129 -11.95 -5.14 -7.22
CA CYS A 129 -12.86 -6.27 -7.43
C CYS A 129 -13.24 -7.00 -6.14
N MET A 130 -12.56 -6.73 -5.04
CA MET A 130 -12.90 -7.26 -3.72
C MET A 130 -13.86 -6.36 -2.94
N PHE A 131 -14.26 -5.22 -3.51
CA PHE A 131 -15.18 -4.27 -2.89
C PHE A 131 -16.50 -4.21 -3.67
N THR A 132 -17.54 -3.79 -2.97
CA THR A 132 -18.87 -3.62 -3.54
C THR A 132 -18.85 -2.45 -4.52
N LEU A 133 -19.35 -2.65 -5.74
CA LEU A 133 -19.56 -1.57 -6.71
C LEU A 133 -21.03 -1.22 -6.75
N ALA A 134 -21.34 0.06 -6.54
CA ALA A 134 -22.69 0.59 -6.61
C ALA A 134 -22.78 1.61 -7.75
N GLN A 135 -23.69 1.38 -8.70
CA GLN A 135 -23.87 2.23 -9.88
C GLN A 135 -24.20 3.67 -9.44
N GLY A 136 -23.54 4.64 -10.07
CA GLY A 136 -23.70 6.07 -9.74
C GLY A 136 -23.00 6.53 -8.47
N TYR A 137 -22.53 5.61 -7.61
CA TYR A 137 -21.76 5.91 -6.41
C TYR A 137 -20.28 5.61 -6.64
N SER A 138 -19.97 4.37 -7.00
CA SER A 138 -18.59 3.94 -7.26
C SER A 138 -18.01 4.64 -8.47
N LYS A 139 -16.98 5.46 -8.25
CA LYS A 139 -16.18 6.07 -9.31
C LYS A 139 -14.81 5.42 -9.32
N SER A 140 -14.29 5.14 -10.51
CA SER A 140 -12.89 4.80 -10.77
C SER A 140 -12.21 5.98 -11.45
N TYR A 141 -10.88 5.97 -11.55
CA TYR A 141 -10.10 7.00 -12.28
C TYR A 141 -10.70 7.30 -13.65
N GLN A 142 -10.58 8.56 -14.12
CA GLN A 142 -11.23 9.05 -15.34
C GLN A 142 -11.11 8.04 -16.50
N GLY A 143 -12.26 7.47 -16.92
CA GLY A 143 -12.36 6.57 -18.06
C GLY A 143 -12.71 5.10 -17.75
N ASP A 144 -12.72 4.67 -16.48
CA ASP A 144 -13.10 3.30 -16.12
C ASP A 144 -14.62 3.16 -15.87
N PRO A 145 -15.30 2.15 -16.45
CA PRO A 145 -16.76 1.94 -16.37
C PRO A 145 -17.30 1.57 -14.98
N GLY A 146 -16.51 1.68 -13.90
CA GLY A 146 -16.99 1.44 -12.52
C GLY A 146 -18.26 2.22 -12.15
N ALA A 147 -18.51 3.37 -12.78
CA ALA A 147 -19.71 4.17 -12.60
C ALA A 147 -21.01 3.56 -13.18
N THR A 148 -20.90 2.55 -14.06
CA THR A 148 -22.06 1.94 -14.74
C THR A 148 -22.34 0.50 -14.30
N GLN A 149 -21.47 -0.11 -13.49
CA GLN A 149 -21.59 -1.49 -13.04
C GLN A 149 -22.09 -1.54 -11.59
N SER A 150 -22.75 -2.65 -11.23
CA SER A 150 -23.12 -2.93 -9.84
C SER A 150 -22.90 -4.39 -9.52
N TRP A 151 -22.15 -4.64 -8.46
CA TRP A 151 -22.05 -5.95 -7.84
C TRP A 151 -21.87 -5.78 -6.33
N THR A 152 -22.28 -6.80 -5.60
CA THR A 152 -22.05 -6.88 -4.16
C THR A 152 -21.05 -7.98 -3.90
N VAL A 153 -20.02 -7.68 -3.13
CA VAL A 153 -19.06 -8.68 -2.67
C VAL A 153 -19.37 -8.94 -1.21
N THR A 154 -19.74 -10.18 -0.88
CA THR A 154 -19.86 -10.66 0.50
C THR A 154 -18.71 -11.60 0.81
N GLU A 155 -18.33 -11.71 2.09
CA GLU A 155 -17.28 -12.65 2.48
C GLU A 155 -17.62 -14.10 2.09
N THR A 156 -18.90 -14.48 2.16
CA THR A 156 -19.37 -15.83 1.81
C THR A 156 -19.21 -16.19 0.34
N GLN A 157 -19.09 -15.19 -0.55
CA GLN A 157 -18.89 -15.39 -1.99
C GLN A 157 -17.41 -15.55 -2.36
N LEU A 158 -16.49 -15.29 -1.43
CA LEU A 158 -15.06 -15.37 -1.72
C LEU A 158 -14.61 -16.83 -1.76
N ALA A 159 -14.01 -17.23 -2.90
CA ALA A 159 -13.50 -18.59 -3.08
C ALA A 159 -12.39 -18.96 -2.06
N ASP A 160 -11.57 -17.99 -1.65
CA ASP A 160 -10.51 -18.17 -0.65
C ASP A 160 -10.31 -16.90 0.19
N PRO A 161 -11.07 -16.72 1.28
CA PRO A 161 -10.98 -15.51 2.10
C PRO A 161 -9.58 -15.27 2.71
N SER A 162 -8.80 -16.34 2.91
CA SER A 162 -7.46 -16.25 3.50
C SER A 162 -6.40 -15.79 2.51
N ASN A 163 -6.58 -16.04 1.21
CA ASN A 163 -5.67 -15.56 0.18
C ASN A 163 -6.23 -14.39 -0.64
N SER A 164 -7.50 -14.03 -0.45
CA SER A 164 -8.13 -12.85 -1.04
C SER A 164 -7.61 -11.57 -0.43
N ARG A 165 -6.80 -10.85 -1.20
CA ARG A 165 -6.25 -9.56 -0.84
C ARG A 165 -7.29 -8.48 -1.07
N ILE A 166 -7.63 -7.74 -0.02
CA ILE A 166 -8.56 -6.60 -0.09
C ILE A 166 -7.81 -5.27 -0.17
N MET A 167 -6.65 -5.15 0.48
CA MET A 167 -5.85 -3.93 0.41
C MET A 167 -4.36 -4.26 0.45
N ARG A 168 -3.53 -3.35 -0.04
CA ARG A 168 -2.07 -3.49 0.03
C ARG A 168 -1.39 -2.15 0.08
N ALA A 169 -0.15 -2.12 0.56
CA ALA A 169 0.68 -0.93 0.48
C ALA A 169 0.75 -0.43 -0.97
N GLU A 170 0.69 0.88 -1.19
CA GLU A 170 0.66 1.40 -2.56
C GLU A 170 1.94 1.05 -3.32
N MET A 171 3.11 1.15 -2.69
CA MET A 171 4.40 0.95 -3.33
C MET A 171 5.20 -0.20 -2.71
N PHE A 172 5.55 -1.18 -3.56
CA PHE A 172 6.41 -2.30 -3.21
C PHE A 172 7.76 -2.23 -3.95
N PRO A 173 8.87 -2.71 -3.36
CA PRO A 173 10.20 -2.67 -4.00
C PRO A 173 10.29 -3.47 -5.30
N PHE A 174 9.39 -4.44 -5.50
CA PHE A 174 9.36 -5.26 -6.70
C PHE A 174 8.46 -4.69 -7.81
N PHE A 175 7.89 -3.50 -7.62
CA PHE A 175 7.23 -2.74 -8.69
C PHE A 175 8.21 -1.97 -9.56
N ALA A 176 9.44 -1.76 -9.09
CA ALA A 176 10.54 -1.26 -9.91
C ALA A 176 10.75 -2.12 -11.17
N ARG A 177 11.15 -1.48 -12.26
CA ARG A 177 11.68 -2.15 -13.44
C ARG A 177 12.87 -3.06 -13.07
N LYS A 178 12.81 -4.32 -13.51
CA LYS A 178 13.91 -5.30 -13.43
C LYS A 178 14.18 -5.92 -14.80
N ASN A 179 15.45 -5.88 -15.21
CA ASN A 179 15.95 -6.49 -16.44
C ASN A 179 15.34 -7.87 -16.73
N GLY A 180 14.63 -7.99 -17.86
CA GLY A 180 14.12 -9.27 -18.38
C GLY A 180 12.68 -9.65 -18.00
N PHE A 181 11.95 -8.84 -17.23
CA PHE A 181 10.54 -9.09 -16.85
C PHE A 181 9.60 -7.91 -17.13
N GLU A 182 10.05 -6.91 -17.89
CA GLU A 182 9.34 -5.65 -18.14
C GLU A 182 8.56 -5.69 -19.45
N LEU A 183 7.45 -4.96 -19.48
CA LEU A 183 6.75 -4.63 -20.71
C LEU A 183 7.57 -3.55 -21.46
N PRO A 184 7.41 -3.42 -22.79
CA PRO A 184 7.93 -2.25 -23.49
C PRO A 184 7.44 -0.98 -22.78
N ASP A 185 8.37 -0.11 -22.40
CA ASP A 185 8.12 1.18 -21.76
C ASP A 185 7.44 1.15 -20.38
N CYS A 186 7.35 -0.01 -19.70
CA CYS A 186 6.78 -0.12 -18.35
C CYS A 186 7.26 -1.35 -17.56
N SER A 187 7.35 -1.21 -16.23
CA SER A 187 7.43 -2.36 -15.32
C SER A 187 6.21 -3.26 -15.47
N ARG A 188 6.37 -4.53 -15.06
CA ARG A 188 5.28 -5.52 -15.05
C ARG A 188 4.01 -5.02 -14.35
N TYR A 189 4.15 -4.19 -13.32
CA TYR A 189 3.03 -3.70 -12.51
C TYR A 189 2.55 -2.29 -12.93
N GLY A 190 3.13 -1.71 -13.98
CA GLY A 190 2.69 -0.43 -14.53
C GLY A 190 3.00 0.80 -13.67
N TYR A 191 3.80 0.65 -12.61
CA TYR A 191 4.15 1.76 -11.71
C TYR A 191 5.41 2.50 -12.13
N ASP A 192 6.45 1.75 -12.49
CA ASP A 192 7.70 2.32 -13.00
C ASP A 192 7.65 2.30 -14.54
N CYS A 193 7.25 3.43 -15.12
CA CYS A 193 7.03 3.60 -16.56
C CYS A 193 7.82 4.79 -17.11
N ASP A 194 7.85 4.97 -18.42
CA ASP A 194 8.47 6.16 -19.01
C ASP A 194 7.57 7.37 -18.76
N ALA A 195 8.16 8.56 -18.68
CA ALA A 195 7.40 9.79 -18.50
C ALA A 195 6.35 9.93 -19.62
N PRO A 196 5.11 10.38 -19.30
CA PRO A 196 4.66 10.98 -18.05
C PRO A 196 4.11 10.00 -16.98
N TYR A 197 4.13 8.68 -17.22
CA TYR A 197 3.42 7.71 -16.38
C TYR A 197 4.26 7.07 -15.27
N ASN A 198 5.43 7.64 -14.93
CA ASN A 198 6.28 7.10 -13.86
C ASN A 198 5.73 7.49 -12.48
N TYR A 199 5.10 6.54 -11.80
CA TYR A 199 4.51 6.70 -10.47
C TYR A 199 5.23 5.85 -9.40
N TYR A 200 6.45 5.37 -9.67
CA TYR A 200 7.16 4.46 -8.77
C TYR A 200 8.14 5.13 -7.79
N ALA A 201 7.82 5.10 -6.49
CA ALA A 201 8.77 5.46 -5.43
C ALA A 201 8.94 4.27 -4.48
N GLU A 202 10.18 3.80 -4.29
CA GLU A 202 10.45 2.70 -3.38
C GLU A 202 10.28 3.14 -1.91
N TRP A 203 9.17 2.77 -1.29
CA TRP A 203 8.87 3.04 0.11
C TRP A 203 9.70 2.23 1.10
N SER A 204 10.05 1.01 0.72
CA SER A 204 10.86 0.12 1.52
C SER A 204 11.61 -0.88 0.66
N PRO A 205 12.91 -1.11 0.91
CA PRO A 205 13.65 -2.15 0.22
C PRO A 205 13.26 -3.56 0.69
N THR A 206 12.44 -3.68 1.75
CA THR A 206 12.14 -4.97 2.39
C THR A 206 10.78 -5.55 2.04
N GLY A 207 9.86 -4.74 1.49
CA GLY A 207 8.50 -5.17 1.18
C GLY A 207 7.42 -4.20 1.65
N GLY A 208 6.19 -4.69 1.76
CA GLY A 208 5.04 -3.90 2.21
C GLY A 208 3.95 -4.77 2.83
N SER A 209 2.99 -4.15 3.48
CA SER A 209 1.84 -4.86 4.08
C SER A 209 0.74 -5.15 3.07
N VAL A 210 0.11 -6.31 3.22
CA VAL A 210 -1.08 -6.75 2.49
C VAL A 210 -2.15 -7.15 3.50
N ILE A 211 -3.40 -6.77 3.24
CA ILE A 211 -4.58 -7.04 4.06
C ILE A 211 -5.46 -8.03 3.32
N PHE A 212 -5.95 -9.05 4.04
CA PHE A 212 -6.77 -10.12 3.52
C PHE A 212 -8.20 -10.04 4.03
N SER A 213 -9.13 -10.63 3.29
CA SER A 213 -10.57 -10.53 3.57
C SER A 213 -11.02 -11.21 4.86
N ASP A 214 -10.29 -12.21 5.33
CA ASP A 214 -10.53 -12.88 6.61
C ASP A 214 -10.11 -12.04 7.84
N GLY A 215 -9.59 -10.83 7.62
CA GLY A 215 -9.19 -9.90 8.66
C GLY A 215 -7.74 -10.02 9.12
N HIS A 216 -6.90 -10.85 8.49
CA HIS A 216 -5.47 -10.84 8.77
C HIS A 216 -4.68 -9.91 7.84
N ALA A 217 -3.44 -9.63 8.23
CA ALA A 217 -2.49 -8.89 7.39
C ALA A 217 -1.11 -9.55 7.43
N LYS A 218 -0.40 -9.49 6.30
CA LYS A 218 0.92 -10.09 6.08
C LYS A 218 1.88 -9.06 5.52
N PHE A 219 3.16 -9.18 5.87
CA PHE A 219 4.22 -8.45 5.18
C PHE A 219 4.73 -9.28 4.01
N VAL A 220 4.65 -8.71 2.81
CA VAL A 220 5.03 -9.35 1.55
C VAL A 220 6.34 -8.76 1.07
N THR A 221 7.31 -9.63 0.83
CA THR A 221 8.69 -9.22 0.51
C THR A 221 9.06 -9.42 -0.95
N GLY A 222 8.19 -10.03 -1.76
CA GLY A 222 8.50 -10.34 -3.16
C GLY A 222 7.28 -10.60 -4.04
N ALA A 223 7.47 -10.41 -5.34
CA ALA A 223 6.49 -10.59 -6.40
C ALA A 223 5.76 -11.93 -6.32
N GLY A 224 6.47 -13.05 -6.14
CA GLY A 224 5.83 -14.37 -6.09
C GLY A 224 4.86 -14.55 -4.91
N GLN A 225 5.09 -13.89 -3.78
CA GLN A 225 4.13 -13.89 -2.66
C GLN A 225 2.92 -13.00 -2.96
N PHE A 226 3.15 -11.89 -3.66
CA PHE A 226 2.12 -10.92 -4.05
C PHE A 226 1.21 -11.47 -5.15
N ASP A 227 1.78 -12.07 -6.18
CA ASP A 227 1.07 -12.62 -7.35
C ASP A 227 0.23 -13.85 -7.01
N ASN A 228 0.57 -14.54 -5.92
CA ASN A 228 -0.17 -15.71 -5.48
C ASN A 228 -1.44 -15.38 -4.67
N THR A 229 -1.68 -14.11 -4.35
CA THR A 229 -2.92 -13.69 -3.69
C THR A 229 -4.07 -13.55 -4.69
N VAL A 230 -5.27 -13.84 -4.24
CA VAL A 230 -6.51 -13.69 -5.00
C VAL A 230 -6.93 -12.22 -5.01
N VAL A 231 -7.37 -11.73 -6.17
CA VAL A 231 -7.85 -10.36 -6.40
C VAL A 231 -9.25 -10.29 -7.00
N HIS A 232 -9.86 -11.43 -7.34
CA HIS A 232 -11.27 -11.52 -7.74
C HIS A 232 -12.07 -12.50 -6.85
N PRO A 233 -13.33 -12.22 -6.49
CA PRO A 233 -14.16 -13.09 -5.64
C PRO A 233 -14.18 -14.56 -6.08
N ASP A 234 -14.15 -14.81 -7.39
CA ASP A 234 -14.12 -16.16 -7.99
C ASP A 234 -12.80 -16.91 -7.84
N GLY A 235 -11.79 -16.35 -7.16
CA GLY A 235 -10.52 -17.02 -6.90
C GLY A 235 -9.38 -16.70 -7.89
N HIS A 236 -9.57 -15.70 -8.76
CA HIS A 236 -8.53 -15.32 -9.72
C HIS A 236 -7.42 -14.46 -9.09
N LYS A 237 -6.19 -14.71 -9.53
CA LYS A 237 -4.98 -13.99 -9.15
C LYS A 237 -4.65 -12.88 -10.14
N SER A 238 -3.82 -11.92 -9.74
CA SER A 238 -3.42 -10.78 -10.61
C SER A 238 -2.80 -11.21 -11.94
N GLY A 239 -2.15 -12.38 -11.96
CA GLY A 239 -1.53 -12.98 -13.14
C GLY A 239 -2.39 -14.01 -13.85
N ASP A 240 -3.70 -14.09 -13.60
CA ASP A 240 -4.59 -14.95 -14.38
C ASP A 240 -5.19 -14.15 -15.56
N PRO A 241 -5.46 -14.80 -16.71
CA PRO A 241 -6.19 -14.16 -17.81
C PRO A 241 -7.67 -14.01 -17.43
N HIS A 242 -8.21 -12.84 -17.72
CA HIS A 242 -9.60 -12.46 -17.54
C HIS A 242 -10.46 -13.23 -18.57
N PRO A 243 -11.53 -13.89 -18.14
CA PRO A 243 -12.24 -14.88 -18.95
C PRO A 243 -13.01 -14.29 -20.13
N THR A 244 -13.35 -12.99 -20.11
CA THR A 244 -14.17 -12.37 -21.16
C THR A 244 -13.39 -11.66 -22.25
N ASP A 245 -12.22 -11.11 -21.93
CA ASP A 245 -11.43 -10.27 -22.85
C ASP A 245 -9.96 -10.67 -22.95
N GLY A 246 -9.53 -11.68 -22.20
CA GLY A 246 -8.16 -12.18 -22.19
C GLY A 246 -7.13 -11.20 -21.62
N THR A 247 -7.56 -10.09 -21.02
CA THR A 247 -6.68 -9.16 -20.30
C THR A 247 -6.22 -9.77 -18.97
N TRP A 248 -5.30 -9.19 -18.21
CA TRP A 248 -4.97 -9.73 -16.88
C TRP A 248 -5.85 -9.07 -15.81
N TYR A 249 -6.08 -9.76 -14.69
CA TYR A 249 -6.76 -9.21 -13.51
C TYR A 249 -6.00 -8.05 -12.81
N TRP A 250 -5.04 -7.40 -13.48
CA TRP A 250 -4.37 -6.19 -13.00
C TRP A 250 -5.37 -5.05 -12.76
N ALA A 251 -6.45 -4.96 -13.55
CA ALA A 251 -7.48 -3.94 -13.39
C ALA A 251 -8.30 -4.09 -12.09
N CYS A 252 -8.20 -5.24 -11.42
CA CYS A 252 -8.81 -5.47 -10.12
C CYS A 252 -7.98 -4.92 -8.96
N ASP A 253 -6.70 -4.58 -9.16
CA ASP A 253 -5.74 -4.24 -8.10
C ASP A 253 -5.22 -2.79 -8.11
#